data_AF-W9YGA2-F1
#
_entry.id   AF-W9YGA2-F1
#
_cell.length_a   1.000
_cell.length_b   1.000
_cell.length_c   1.000
_cell.angle_alpha   90.00
_cell.angle_beta   90.00
_cell.angle_gamma   90.00
#
_symmetry.space_group_name_H-M   'P 1'
#
loop_
_entity.id
_entity.type
_entity.pdbx_description
1 polymer ?
#
loop_
_entity_poly.entity_id
_entity_poly.type
_entity_poly.pdbx_seq_one_letter_code
_entity_poly.pdbx_strand_id
1 'polypeptide(L)'
;MGGPSSIEGDLKRQTARFLRAQHHPARYQDIKEDCVILAQEEEALDRSHKRGIEVAVNVPKTRRTYCKGKTCKKHTQHKVTQYKAGKASLFAQGKRRYDRKQSGYGGQTKPVFHKKAKTTKKVVLRLECTVCKTKAQLSLKRCKHFELGGDKKTKGAALVF
;
A
#
# COMPACT_ATOMS: atom_id res chain seq x y z
N MET A 1 -25.63 0.29 16.67
CA MET A 1 -24.26 0.45 17.21
C MET A 1 -23.28 0.63 16.05
N GLY A 2 -23.16 1.86 15.53
CA GLY A 2 -22.25 2.18 14.42
C GLY A 2 -20.81 2.14 14.91
N GLY A 3 -20.03 1.15 14.45
CA GLY A 3 -18.60 1.13 14.69
C GLY A 3 -17.92 2.35 14.05
N PRO A 4 -16.82 2.87 14.62
CA PRO A 4 -16.13 4.02 14.07
C PRO A 4 -15.73 3.73 12.62
N SER A 5 -15.90 4.73 11.76
CA SER A 5 -15.54 4.62 10.35
C SER A 5 -14.07 4.22 10.21
N SER A 6 -13.71 3.47 9.16
CA SER A 6 -12.33 3.03 8.92
C SER A 6 -11.31 4.18 8.93
N ILE A 7 -11.78 5.41 8.68
CA ILE A 7 -10.99 6.65 8.62
C ILE A 7 -10.58 7.11 10.03
N GLU A 8 -11.51 7.11 11.00
CA GLU A 8 -11.19 7.44 12.40
C GLU A 8 -10.23 6.45 13.04
N GLY A 9 -10.37 5.16 12.67
CA GLY A 9 -9.47 4.11 13.10
C GLY A 9 -8.06 4.25 12.54
N ASP A 10 -7.90 4.82 11.35
CA ASP A 10 -6.60 5.12 10.73
C ASP A 10 -5.98 6.38 11.36
N LEU A 11 -6.76 7.42 11.65
CA LEU A 11 -6.30 8.67 12.28
C LEU A 11 -5.81 8.45 13.73
N LYS A 12 -6.54 7.65 14.52
CA LYS A 12 -6.14 7.26 15.90
C LYS A 12 -4.84 6.43 15.91
N ARG A 13 -4.60 5.62 14.87
CA ARG A 13 -3.35 4.85 14.72
C ARG A 13 -2.17 5.71 14.28
N GLN A 14 -2.40 6.74 13.46
CA GLN A 14 -1.37 7.70 13.04
C GLN A 14 -0.93 8.60 14.19
N THR A 15 -1.87 9.18 14.94
CA THR A 15 -1.58 10.01 16.13
C THR A 15 -0.82 9.23 17.21
N ALA A 16 -1.22 8.00 17.51
CA ALA A 16 -0.52 7.14 18.47
C ALA A 16 0.87 6.67 18.02
N ARG A 17 1.17 6.69 16.71
CA ARG A 17 2.52 6.48 16.16
C ARG A 17 3.37 7.74 16.26
N PHE A 18 2.77 8.90 16.03
CA PHE A 18 3.44 10.20 16.11
C PHE A 18 3.89 10.50 17.55
N LEU A 19 3.01 10.34 18.52
CA LEU A 19 3.32 10.52 19.95
C LEU A 19 4.42 9.56 20.44
N ARG A 20 4.37 8.28 20.04
CA ARG A 20 5.41 7.29 20.40
C ARG A 20 6.77 7.54 19.75
N ALA A 21 6.83 8.31 18.67
CA ALA A 21 8.08 8.64 17.98
C ALA A 21 8.81 9.85 18.58
N GLN A 22 8.15 10.65 19.43
CA GLN A 22 8.73 11.86 20.02
C GLN A 22 9.94 11.57 20.93
N HIS A 23 10.07 10.34 21.45
CA HIS A 23 11.22 9.92 22.27
C HIS A 23 12.40 9.33 21.45
N HIS A 24 12.32 9.31 20.11
CA HIS A 24 13.40 8.84 19.23
C HIS A 24 13.65 9.85 18.10
N PRO A 25 14.65 10.76 18.23
CA PRO A 25 14.78 11.94 17.37
C PRO A 25 14.95 11.61 15.87
N ALA A 26 15.70 10.56 15.53
CA ALA A 26 15.83 10.11 14.13
C ALA A 26 14.51 9.56 13.55
N ARG A 27 13.73 8.83 14.36
CA ARG A 27 12.43 8.27 13.94
C ARG A 27 11.36 9.35 13.78
N TYR A 28 11.48 10.45 14.52
CA TYR A 28 10.58 11.59 14.44
C TYR A 28 10.82 12.44 13.18
N GLN A 29 12.08 12.65 12.79
CA GLN A 29 12.43 13.35 11.55
C GLN A 29 11.99 12.56 10.31
N ASP A 30 12.22 11.24 10.27
CA ASP A 30 11.78 10.42 9.13
C ASP A 30 10.24 10.30 9.04
N ILE A 31 9.52 10.27 10.18
CA ILE A 31 8.06 10.33 10.18
C ILE A 31 7.56 11.71 9.73
N LYS A 32 8.26 12.80 10.09
CA LYS A 32 7.95 14.15 9.59
C LYS A 32 8.18 14.26 8.09
N GLU A 33 9.31 13.78 7.57
CA GLU A 33 9.60 13.76 6.13
C GLU A 33 8.60 12.85 5.36
N ASP A 34 8.32 11.63 5.87
CA ASP A 34 7.29 10.76 5.27
C ASP A 34 5.88 11.40 5.37
N CYS A 35 5.53 12.10 6.46
CA CYS A 35 4.28 12.83 6.58
C CYS A 35 4.23 14.06 5.66
N VAL A 36 5.34 14.77 5.45
CA VAL A 36 5.44 15.92 4.54
C VAL A 36 5.33 15.45 3.09
N ILE A 37 5.99 14.36 2.71
CA ILE A 37 5.86 13.75 1.38
C ILE A 37 4.43 13.26 1.15
N LEU A 38 3.82 12.55 2.12
CA LEU A 38 2.44 12.08 2.01
C LEU A 38 1.42 13.24 2.02
N ALA A 39 1.66 14.32 2.77
CA ALA A 39 0.79 15.50 2.81
C ALA A 39 0.90 16.36 1.53
N GLN A 40 2.11 16.53 0.99
CA GLN A 40 2.34 17.17 -0.31
C GLN A 40 1.72 16.36 -1.46
N GLU A 41 1.76 15.02 -1.40
CA GLU A 41 1.05 14.14 -2.33
C GLU A 41 -0.47 14.21 -2.17
N GLU A 42 -0.99 14.32 -0.94
CA GLU A 42 -2.44 14.43 -0.67
C GLU A 42 -3.05 15.73 -1.18
N GLU A 43 -2.41 16.88 -0.96
CA GLU A 43 -2.92 18.18 -1.44
C GLU A 43 -2.85 18.33 -2.96
N ALA A 44 -1.89 17.67 -3.62
CA ALA A 44 -1.79 17.63 -5.07
C ALA A 44 -2.83 16.69 -5.70
N LEU A 45 -3.12 15.54 -5.08
CA LEU A 45 -4.10 14.56 -5.55
C LEU A 45 -5.56 15.00 -5.35
N ASP A 46 -5.84 15.78 -4.30
CA ASP A 46 -7.18 16.32 -4.04
C ASP A 46 -7.50 17.50 -4.98
N ARG A 47 -6.49 18.32 -5.34
CA ARG A 47 -6.61 19.36 -6.38
C ARG A 47 -6.65 18.81 -7.82
N SER A 48 -6.15 17.61 -8.08
CA SER A 48 -6.23 16.98 -9.41
C SER A 48 -7.53 16.21 -9.61
N HIS A 49 -8.09 15.57 -8.57
CA HIS A 49 -9.40 14.91 -8.67
C HIS A 49 -10.53 15.89 -9.02
N LYS A 50 -10.47 17.13 -8.53
CA LYS A 50 -11.42 18.19 -8.89
C LYS A 50 -11.29 18.71 -10.34
N ARG A 51 -10.21 18.38 -11.05
CA ARG A 51 -9.92 18.86 -12.41
C ARG A 51 -10.00 17.78 -13.49
N GLY A 52 -10.35 16.53 -13.16
CA GLY A 52 -10.53 15.45 -14.14
C GLY A 52 -9.25 14.98 -14.86
N ILE A 53 -8.07 15.42 -14.41
CA ILE A 53 -6.80 15.02 -15.02
C ILE A 53 -6.41 13.63 -14.46
N GLU A 54 -6.34 12.62 -15.32
CA GLU A 54 -5.86 11.28 -14.96
C GLU A 54 -4.34 11.33 -14.67
N VAL A 55 -4.00 11.53 -13.40
CA VAL A 55 -2.60 11.56 -12.96
C VAL A 55 -2.10 10.12 -12.78
N ALA A 56 -1.17 9.68 -13.62
CA ALA A 56 -0.42 8.45 -13.39
C ALA A 56 0.40 8.55 -12.09
N VAL A 57 0.34 7.50 -11.26
CA VAL A 57 1.11 7.43 -10.00
C VAL A 57 2.44 6.72 -10.27
N ASN A 58 3.55 7.44 -10.11
CA ASN A 58 4.91 6.93 -10.29
C ASN A 58 5.60 6.76 -8.94
N VAL A 59 6.13 5.55 -8.66
CA VAL A 59 6.91 5.25 -7.45
C VAL A 59 8.32 4.82 -7.85
N PRO A 60 9.39 5.30 -7.17
CA PRO A 60 10.74 4.89 -7.49
C PRO A 60 11.00 3.42 -7.15
N LYS A 61 11.85 2.75 -7.95
CA LYS A 61 12.30 1.36 -7.72
C LYS A 61 13.15 1.21 -6.44
N THR A 62 13.66 2.31 -5.92
CA THR A 62 14.50 2.37 -4.72
C THR A 62 13.96 3.44 -3.77
N ARG A 63 13.80 3.09 -2.48
CA ARG A 63 13.39 4.04 -1.42
C ARG A 63 14.21 3.81 -0.15
N ARG A 64 14.69 4.87 0.49
CA ARG A 64 15.26 4.78 1.86
C ARG A 64 14.10 4.85 2.86
N THR A 65 14.01 3.86 3.74
CA THR A 65 12.98 3.80 4.78
C THR A 65 13.47 2.97 5.96
N TYR A 66 12.77 3.04 7.08
CA TYR A 66 13.13 2.37 8.31
C TYR A 66 13.04 0.84 8.15
N CYS A 67 14.16 0.16 8.39
CA CYS A 67 14.19 -1.29 8.41
C CYS A 67 13.93 -1.83 9.82
N LYS A 68 12.88 -2.65 9.97
CA LYS A 68 12.52 -3.34 11.23
C LYS A 68 13.34 -4.62 11.48
N GLY A 69 14.31 -4.93 10.63
CA GLY A 69 15.18 -6.08 10.81
C GLY A 69 15.95 -5.98 12.12
N LYS A 70 16.09 -7.11 12.84
CA LYS A 70 16.73 -7.18 14.16
C LYS A 70 18.15 -6.59 14.14
N THR A 71 18.88 -6.79 13.04
CA THR A 71 20.25 -6.33 12.81
C THR A 71 20.36 -4.91 12.26
N CYS A 72 19.34 -4.40 11.57
CA CYS A 72 19.40 -3.08 10.95
C CYS A 72 18.91 -1.98 11.89
N LYS A 73 17.64 -2.05 12.32
CA LYS A 73 16.95 -1.03 13.14
C LYS A 73 17.23 0.44 12.74
N LYS A 74 17.51 0.69 11.46
CA LYS A 74 17.93 1.99 10.91
C LYS A 74 17.37 2.20 9.50
N HIS A 75 17.51 3.42 8.98
CA HIS A 75 17.10 3.75 7.60
C HIS A 75 18.07 3.17 6.59
N THR A 76 17.60 2.20 5.81
CA THR A 76 18.39 1.53 4.78
C THR A 76 17.75 1.69 3.41
N GLN A 77 18.52 1.48 2.37
CA GLN A 77 17.99 1.38 1.01
C GLN A 77 17.11 0.13 0.88
N HIS A 78 15.92 0.29 0.32
CA HIS A 78 15.01 -0.80 0.00
C HIS A 78 14.78 -0.86 -1.50
N LYS A 79 14.74 -2.08 -2.03
CA LYS A 79 14.24 -2.37 -3.38
C LYS A 79 12.72 -2.45 -3.31
N VAL A 80 12.05 -1.64 -4.12
CA VAL A 80 10.59 -1.55 -4.20
C VAL A 80 10.13 -2.44 -5.35
N THR A 81 9.16 -3.30 -5.07
CA THR A 81 8.50 -4.16 -6.07
C THR A 81 7.00 -4.14 -5.85
N GLN A 82 6.22 -4.39 -6.91
CA GLN A 82 4.78 -4.55 -6.76
C GLN A 82 4.46 -5.92 -6.16
N TYR A 83 3.60 -5.97 -5.14
CA TYR A 83 3.09 -7.22 -4.60
C TYR A 83 2.21 -7.94 -5.63
N LYS A 84 2.43 -9.24 -5.77
CA LYS A 84 1.56 -10.15 -6.51
C LYS A 84 1.02 -11.21 -5.56
N ALA A 85 -0.27 -11.55 -5.71
CA ALA A 85 -0.86 -12.66 -4.98
C ALA A 85 -0.23 -13.98 -5.45
N GLY A 86 0.11 -14.85 -4.50
CA GLY A 86 0.62 -16.18 -4.81
C GLY A 86 -0.51 -17.15 -5.21
N LYS A 87 -0.13 -18.35 -5.66
CA LYS A 87 -1.06 -19.45 -5.93
C LYS A 87 -1.80 -19.84 -4.64
N ALA A 88 -3.11 -20.05 -4.72
CA ALA A 88 -3.90 -20.52 -3.59
C ALA A 88 -3.52 -21.96 -3.22
N SER A 89 -3.29 -22.22 -1.93
CA SER A 89 -2.98 -23.56 -1.41
C SER A 89 -4.26 -24.39 -1.23
N LEU A 90 -4.23 -25.64 -1.69
CA LEU A 90 -5.35 -26.60 -1.55
C LEU A 90 -5.47 -27.18 -0.13
N PHE A 91 -4.35 -27.28 0.58
CA PHE A 91 -4.29 -27.91 1.90
C PHE A 91 -4.69 -26.96 3.05
N ALA A 92 -4.93 -25.69 2.75
CA ALA A 92 -5.45 -24.73 3.71
C ALA A 92 -6.78 -25.24 4.30
N GLN A 93 -6.94 -25.11 5.62
CA GLN A 93 -8.11 -25.65 6.34
C GLN A 93 -9.45 -25.21 5.73
N GLY A 94 -9.55 -23.94 5.30
CA GLY A 94 -10.76 -23.41 4.67
C GLY A 94 -11.10 -24.09 3.34
N LYS A 95 -10.07 -24.39 2.53
CA LYS A 95 -10.25 -25.08 1.24
C LYS A 95 -10.62 -26.55 1.45
N ARG A 96 -9.93 -27.27 2.34
CA ARG A 96 -10.30 -28.65 2.72
C ARG A 96 -11.75 -28.76 3.22
N ARG A 97 -12.18 -27.82 4.06
CA ARG A 97 -13.57 -27.76 4.55
C ARG A 97 -14.56 -27.45 3.43
N TYR A 98 -14.22 -26.53 2.53
CA TYR A 98 -15.06 -26.18 1.39
C TYR A 98 -15.26 -27.38 0.46
N ASP A 99 -14.18 -28.06 0.09
CA ASP A 99 -14.24 -29.21 -0.83
C ASP A 99 -15.04 -30.37 -0.24
N ARG A 100 -14.86 -30.67 1.05
CA ARG A 100 -15.69 -31.66 1.76
C ARG A 100 -17.15 -31.26 1.89
N LYS A 101 -17.45 -29.96 2.01
CA LYS A 101 -18.84 -29.48 2.03
C LYS A 101 -19.47 -29.55 0.63
N GLN A 102 -18.66 -29.34 -0.39
CA GLN A 102 -19.10 -29.27 -1.78
C GLN A 102 -19.26 -30.65 -2.44
N SER A 103 -18.69 -31.72 -1.85
CA SER A 103 -18.83 -33.09 -2.35
C SER A 103 -20.22 -33.66 -2.13
N GLY A 104 -20.71 -34.45 -3.10
CA GLY A 104 -22.05 -35.06 -3.08
C GLY A 104 -23.07 -34.24 -3.85
N TYR A 105 -24.35 -34.48 -3.59
CA TYR A 105 -25.48 -33.77 -4.20
C TYR A 105 -25.85 -32.51 -3.42
N GLY A 106 -26.57 -31.57 -4.04
CA GLY A 106 -27.05 -30.34 -3.39
C GLY A 106 -26.47 -29.03 -3.94
N GLY A 107 -25.69 -29.08 -5.03
CA GLY A 107 -25.26 -27.90 -5.78
C GLY A 107 -24.26 -27.00 -5.03
N GLN A 108 -24.31 -25.70 -5.29
CA GLN A 108 -23.34 -24.74 -4.76
C GLN A 108 -23.60 -24.41 -3.27
N THR A 109 -22.66 -24.72 -2.38
CA THR A 109 -22.89 -24.67 -0.92
C THR A 109 -22.48 -23.36 -0.23
N LYS A 110 -21.80 -22.45 -0.93
CA LYS A 110 -21.40 -21.14 -0.44
C LYS A 110 -21.77 -20.03 -1.43
N PRO A 111 -22.12 -18.83 -0.94
CA PRO A 111 -22.53 -17.73 -1.79
C PRO A 111 -21.39 -17.29 -2.73
N VAL A 112 -21.74 -17.05 -4.00
CA VAL A 112 -20.87 -16.46 -5.01
C VAL A 112 -21.19 -14.97 -5.09
N PHE A 113 -20.17 -14.12 -5.03
CA PHE A 113 -20.35 -12.67 -5.06
C PHE A 113 -20.40 -12.12 -6.49
N HIS A 114 -21.53 -11.53 -6.89
CA HIS A 114 -21.75 -11.03 -8.27
C HIS A 114 -21.63 -9.50 -8.42
N LYS A 115 -21.98 -8.72 -7.38
CA LYS A 115 -22.13 -7.26 -7.50
C LYS A 115 -20.82 -6.49 -7.24
N LYS A 116 -19.80 -6.69 -8.09
CA LYS A 116 -18.51 -5.98 -7.98
C LYS A 116 -18.65 -4.49 -8.37
N ALA A 117 -18.55 -3.59 -7.39
CA ALA A 117 -18.62 -2.15 -7.63
C ALA A 117 -17.25 -1.47 -7.83
N LYS A 118 -16.17 -2.02 -7.25
CA LYS A 118 -14.85 -1.38 -7.29
C LYS A 118 -14.13 -1.73 -8.59
N THR A 119 -13.71 -0.71 -9.33
CA THR A 119 -12.96 -0.83 -10.59
C THR A 119 -11.46 -0.98 -10.40
N THR A 120 -10.92 -0.44 -9.30
CA THR A 120 -9.48 -0.49 -8.97
C THR A 120 -9.20 -1.35 -7.74
N LYS A 121 -7.92 -1.60 -7.45
CA LYS A 121 -7.43 -2.27 -6.24
C LYS A 121 -6.46 -1.34 -5.51
N LYS A 122 -6.23 -1.57 -4.21
CA LYS A 122 -5.12 -0.91 -3.51
C LYS A 122 -3.82 -1.57 -3.96
N VAL A 123 -2.89 -0.80 -4.50
CA VAL A 123 -1.56 -1.30 -4.85
C VAL A 123 -0.77 -1.48 -3.55
N VAL A 124 -0.17 -2.65 -3.38
CA VAL A 124 0.72 -2.94 -2.24
C VAL A 124 2.14 -3.06 -2.77
N LEU A 125 3.04 -2.32 -2.15
CA LEU A 125 4.47 -2.36 -2.42
C LEU A 125 5.13 -3.35 -1.48
N ARG A 126 6.07 -4.13 -2.02
CA ARG A 126 6.97 -4.98 -1.25
C ARG A 126 8.35 -4.33 -1.22
N LEU A 127 8.76 -3.93 -0.03
CA LEU A 127 10.02 -3.26 0.27
C LEU A 127 11.00 -4.30 0.79
N GLU A 128 12.06 -4.59 0.04
CA GLU A 128 13.12 -5.52 0.44
C GLU A 128 14.37 -4.74 0.84
N CYS A 129 14.81 -4.90 2.10
CA CYS A 129 16.03 -4.28 2.59
C CYS A 129 17.25 -4.85 1.85
N THR A 130 18.15 -3.98 1.38
CA THR A 130 19.37 -4.44 0.69
C THR A 130 20.33 -5.20 1.62
N VAL A 131 20.37 -4.82 2.90
CA VAL A 131 21.30 -5.35 3.92
C VAL A 131 20.81 -6.67 4.53
N CYS A 132 19.66 -6.66 5.21
CA CYS A 132 19.17 -7.85 5.95
C CYS A 132 18.11 -8.67 5.20
N LYS A 133 17.75 -8.28 3.96
CA LYS A 133 16.73 -8.94 3.12
C LYS A 133 15.33 -9.07 3.73
N THR A 134 15.07 -8.43 4.88
CA THR A 134 13.73 -8.40 5.46
C THR A 134 12.78 -7.67 4.53
N LYS A 135 11.54 -8.16 4.46
CA LYS A 135 10.52 -7.68 3.53
C LYS A 135 9.39 -7.00 4.32
N ALA A 136 9.07 -5.78 3.96
CA ALA A 136 7.96 -5.02 4.52
C ALA A 136 6.90 -4.73 3.44
N GLN A 137 5.64 -4.62 3.83
CA GLN A 137 4.54 -4.27 2.94
C GLN A 137 4.03 -2.86 3.24
N LEU A 138 3.81 -2.07 2.18
CA LEU A 138 3.22 -0.74 2.25
C LEU A 138 2.03 -0.66 1.28
N SER A 139 0.84 -0.35 1.78
CA SER A 139 -0.35 -0.16 0.94
C SER A 139 -0.51 1.31 0.54
N LEU A 140 -0.67 1.55 -0.76
CA LEU A 140 -1.00 2.87 -1.29
C LEU A 140 -2.52 3.10 -1.33
N LYS A 141 -2.91 4.34 -1.64
CA LYS A 141 -4.28 4.68 -2.05
C LYS A 141 -4.63 3.99 -3.38
N ARG A 142 -5.92 3.95 -3.71
CA ARG A 142 -6.40 3.36 -4.97
C ARG A 142 -6.02 4.28 -6.13
N CYS A 143 -5.44 3.72 -7.18
CA CYS A 143 -5.12 4.42 -8.43
C CYS A 143 -5.57 3.56 -9.62
N LYS A 144 -5.85 4.21 -10.77
CA LYS A 144 -6.14 3.53 -12.03
C LYS A 144 -4.85 3.11 -12.73
N HIS A 145 -3.90 4.04 -12.84
CA HIS A 145 -2.60 3.84 -13.47
C HIS A 145 -1.49 3.90 -12.42
N PHE A 146 -0.68 2.85 -12.37
CA PHE A 146 0.45 2.71 -11.47
C PHE A 146 1.68 2.27 -12.26
N GLU A 147 2.76 3.02 -12.14
CA GLU A 147 4.04 2.72 -12.75
C GLU A 147 5.15 2.70 -11.69
N LEU A 148 6.15 1.84 -11.91
CA LEU A 148 7.27 1.66 -10.99
C LEU A 148 8.58 2.01 -11.70
N GLY A 149 9.15 3.15 -11.33
CA GLY A 149 10.38 3.70 -11.90
C GLY A 149 10.19 4.26 -13.30
N GLY A 150 9.07 4.96 -13.53
CA GLY A 150 8.90 5.80 -14.73
C GLY A 150 9.73 7.08 -14.64
N ASP A 151 9.78 7.83 -15.74
CA ASP A 151 10.54 9.07 -15.82
C ASP A 151 9.97 10.17 -14.92
N LYS A 152 10.87 11.00 -14.39
CA LYS A 152 10.46 12.16 -13.60
C LYS A 152 9.95 13.23 -14.56
N LYS A 153 8.79 13.80 -14.26
CA LYS A 153 8.22 14.91 -15.04
C LYS A 153 9.18 16.10 -15.02
N THR A 154 9.56 16.59 -16.20
CA THR A 154 10.32 17.83 -16.36
C THR A 154 9.41 19.03 -16.14
N LYS A 155 9.89 20.05 -15.42
CA LYS A 155 9.11 21.27 -15.19
C LYS A 155 9.25 22.20 -16.40
N GLY A 156 8.14 22.66 -16.96
CA GLY A 156 8.13 23.69 -18.02
C GLY A 156 8.54 23.22 -19.42
N ALA A 157 8.61 21.91 -19.65
CA ALA A 157 8.83 21.39 -21.00
C ALA A 157 7.59 21.65 -21.87
N ALA A 158 7.83 22.15 -23.09
CA ALA A 158 6.77 22.30 -24.09
C ALA A 158 6.22 20.91 -24.44
N LEU A 159 4.90 20.84 -24.59
CA LEU A 159 4.26 19.63 -25.10
C LEU A 159 4.69 19.46 -26.55
N VAL A 160 5.25 18.29 -26.87
CA VAL A 160 5.55 17.92 -28.26
C VAL A 160 4.24 17.42 -28.87
N PHE A 161 3.81 18.09 -29.94
CA PHE A 161 2.62 17.76 -30.71
C PHE A 161 2.95 16.78 -31.84
#